data_AF-A0AA42LV16-F1
#
_entry.id   AF-A0AA42LV16-F1
#
_cell.length_a   1.000
_cell.length_b   1.000
_cell.length_c   1.000
_cell.angle_alpha   90.00
_cell.angle_beta   90.00
_cell.angle_gamma   90.00
#
_symmetry.space_group_name_H-M   'P 1'
#
loop_
_entity.id
_entity.type
_entity.pdbx_description
1 polymer ?
#
loop_
_entity_poly.entity_id
_entity_poly.type
_entity_poly.pdbx_seq_one_letter_code
_entity_poly.pdbx_strand_id
1 'polypeptide(L)'
;MADCLHMFRGYRVPSATVQAVKQAIIDTQRRVDIKALQGIVLPALVAVDPWPSTSRADAAALAVQSFLFDATQAGLVTRRMNGWKFPYWWRVKAASGAECR
;
A
#
# COMPACT_ATOMS: atom_id res chain seq x y z
N MET A 1 -0.38 9.59 16.80
CA MET A 1 -1.21 9.33 15.60
C MET A 1 -1.32 10.63 14.83
N ALA A 2 -0.39 10.87 13.91
CA ALA A 2 -0.50 12.03 13.04
C ALA A 2 -1.59 11.74 12.00
N ASP A 3 -2.52 12.67 11.82
CA ASP A 3 -3.37 12.75 10.63
C ASP A 3 -2.45 13.08 9.45
N CYS A 4 -1.65 12.10 9.01
CA CYS A 4 -0.82 12.26 7.84
C CYS A 4 -1.79 12.39 6.67
N LEU A 5 -1.96 13.61 6.18
CA LEU A 5 -2.64 13.92 4.93
C LEU A 5 -1.90 13.19 3.80
N HIS A 6 -2.32 11.96 3.53
CA HIS A 6 -1.81 11.15 2.44
C HIS A 6 -2.34 11.72 1.12
N MET A 7 -1.67 12.76 0.63
CA MET A 7 -1.96 13.38 -0.65
C MET A 7 -1.07 12.79 -1.74
N PHE A 8 -1.70 12.35 -2.82
CA PHE A 8 -1.01 11.83 -4.00
C PHE A 8 -1.55 12.53 -5.23
N ARG A 9 -0.71 13.36 -5.87
CA ARG A 9 -1.03 14.06 -7.14
C ARG A 9 -2.33 14.88 -7.07
N GLY A 10 -2.58 15.51 -5.94
CA GLY A 10 -3.79 16.31 -5.73
C GLY A 10 -5.02 15.55 -5.23
N TYR A 11 -4.89 14.24 -5.00
CA TYR A 11 -5.93 13.41 -4.40
C TYR A 11 -5.58 13.10 -2.95
N ARG A 12 -6.53 13.28 -2.04
CA ARG A 12 -6.42 12.88 -0.64
C ARG A 12 -6.92 11.45 -0.46
N VAL A 13 -6.15 10.63 0.24
CA VAL A 13 -6.58 9.32 0.74
C VAL A 13 -7.14 9.49 2.14
N PRO A 14 -8.40 9.10 2.41
CA PRO A 14 -8.96 9.11 3.76
C PRO A 14 -8.19 8.16 4.69
N SER A 15 -8.02 8.55 5.95
CA SER A 15 -7.33 7.72 6.96
C SER A 15 -7.99 6.35 7.14
N ALA A 16 -9.32 6.26 7.04
CA ALA A 16 -10.06 5.00 7.05
C ALA A 16 -9.61 4.04 5.93
N THR A 17 -9.37 4.56 4.72
CA THR A 17 -8.86 3.78 3.59
C THR A 17 -7.43 3.31 3.83
N VAL A 18 -6.60 4.16 4.44
CA VAL A 18 -5.23 3.77 4.82
C VAL A 18 -5.25 2.58 5.78
N GLN A 19 -6.11 2.63 6.81
CA GLN A 19 -6.28 1.51 7.74
C GLN A 19 -6.79 0.25 7.04
N ALA A 20 -7.76 0.38 6.13
CA ALA A 20 -8.26 -0.75 5.34
C ALA A 20 -7.16 -1.39 4.47
N VAL A 21 -6.32 -0.58 3.82
CA VAL A 21 -5.18 -1.07 3.03
C VAL A 21 -4.15 -1.77 3.92
N LYS A 22 -3.80 -1.18 5.08
CA LYS A 22 -2.90 -1.80 6.05
C LYS A 22 -3.45 -3.14 6.54
N GLN A 23 -4.73 -3.20 6.87
CA GLN A 23 -5.39 -4.43 7.27
C GLN A 23 -5.39 -5.48 6.16
N ALA A 24 -5.65 -5.10 4.91
CA ALA A 24 -5.59 -6.01 3.76
C ALA A 24 -4.18 -6.58 3.52
N ILE A 25 -3.14 -5.78 3.75
CA ILE A 25 -1.75 -6.24 3.70
C ILE A 25 -1.47 -7.25 4.83
N ILE A 26 -1.98 -7.00 6.03
CA ILE A 26 -1.83 -7.92 7.18
C ILE A 26 -2.60 -9.22 6.98
N ASP A 27 -3.80 -9.16 6.41
CA ASP A 27 -4.65 -10.33 6.14
C ASP A 27 -4.07 -11.23 5.04
N THR A 28 -3.38 -10.64 4.07
CA THR A 28 -2.74 -11.38 2.98
C THR A 28 -1.83 -12.49 3.51
N GLN A 29 -2.09 -13.74 3.14
CA GLN A 29 -1.29 -14.88 3.62
C GLN A 29 0.02 -15.10 2.84
N ARG A 30 0.12 -14.63 1.60
CA ARG A 30 1.23 -14.92 0.68
C ARG A 30 1.68 -13.69 -0.10
N ARG A 31 1.26 -13.58 -1.35
CA ARG A 31 1.61 -12.48 -2.26
C ARG A 31 0.56 -11.38 -2.12
N VAL A 32 1.02 -10.15 -1.97
CA VAL A 32 0.12 -8.99 -1.94
C VAL A 32 -0.41 -8.71 -3.34
N ASP A 33 -1.74 -8.63 -3.45
CA ASP A 33 -2.41 -8.30 -4.69
C ASP A 33 -2.51 -6.77 -4.84
N ILE A 34 -1.62 -6.22 -5.67
CA ILE A 34 -1.54 -4.78 -5.93
C ILE A 34 -2.84 -4.26 -6.57
N LYS A 35 -3.50 -5.04 -7.43
CA LYS A 35 -4.75 -4.63 -8.07
C LYS A 35 -5.89 -4.58 -7.06
N ALA A 36 -5.96 -5.56 -6.16
CA ALA A 36 -6.93 -5.55 -5.07
C ALA A 36 -6.76 -4.32 -4.17
N LEU A 37 -5.51 -3.98 -3.81
CA LEU A 37 -5.23 -2.77 -3.02
C LEU A 37 -5.61 -1.49 -3.77
N GLN A 38 -5.31 -1.40 -5.07
CA GLN A 38 -5.74 -0.27 -5.90
C GLN A 38 -7.27 -0.18 -5.98
N GLY A 39 -7.97 -1.31 -6.02
CA GLY A 39 -9.43 -1.38 -6.00
C GLY A 39 -10.06 -0.84 -4.70
N ILE A 40 -9.34 -0.92 -3.58
CA ILE A 40 -9.76 -0.32 -2.29
C ILE A 40 -9.52 1.20 -2.30
N VAL A 41 -8.37 1.64 -2.81
CA VAL A 41 -7.95 3.04 -2.76
C VAL A 41 -8.71 3.90 -3.78
N LEU A 42 -8.83 3.43 -5.02
CA LEU A 42 -9.38 4.18 -6.14
C LEU A 42 -10.76 4.80 -5.84
N PRO A 43 -11.79 4.05 -5.38
CA PRO A 43 -13.10 4.62 -5.10
C PRO A 43 -13.09 5.58 -3.90
N ALA A 44 -12.13 5.45 -2.98
CA ALA A 44 -12.06 6.27 -1.78
C ALA A 44 -11.22 7.55 -1.93
N LEU A 45 -10.47 7.71 -3.04
CA LEU A 45 -9.72 8.93 -3.32
C LEU A 45 -10.62 10.16 -3.43
N VAL A 46 -10.31 11.19 -2.67
CA VAL A 46 -11.01 12.48 -2.73
C VAL A 46 -10.17 13.43 -3.57
N ALA A 47 -10.73 13.93 -4.67
CA ALA A 47 -10.08 14.97 -5.46
C ALA A 47 -10.10 16.29 -4.67
N VAL A 48 -8.92 16.87 -4.43
CA VAL A 48 -8.77 18.18 -3.78
C VAL A 48 -8.31 19.19 -4.82
N ASP A 49 -7.17 18.91 -5.46
CA ASP A 49 -6.61 19.72 -6.55
C ASP A 49 -5.81 18.80 -7.50
N PRO A 50 -6.50 17.94 -8.28
CA PRO A 50 -5.86 16.91 -9.07
C PRO A 50 -4.99 17.51 -10.18
N TRP A 51 -3.78 16.98 -10.35
CA TRP A 51 -2.87 17.47 -11.38
C TRP A 51 -3.45 17.20 -12.78
N PRO A 52 -3.33 18.15 -13.73
CA PRO A 52 -4.02 18.11 -15.01
C PRO A 52 -3.65 16.91 -15.89
N SER A 53 -2.44 16.36 -15.74
CA SER A 53 -1.97 15.19 -16.49
C SER A 53 -2.03 13.88 -15.70
N THR A 54 -2.64 13.86 -14.50
CA THR A 54 -2.67 12.68 -13.64
C THR A 54 -4.08 12.12 -13.47
N SER A 55 -4.24 10.85 -13.84
CA SER A 55 -5.49 10.14 -13.62
C SER A 55 -5.64 9.70 -12.17
N ARG A 56 -6.88 9.54 -11.71
CA ARG A 56 -7.19 8.99 -10.38
C ARG A 56 -6.59 7.59 -10.17
N ALA A 57 -6.48 6.80 -11.23
CA ALA A 57 -5.81 5.50 -11.22
C ALA A 57 -4.30 5.61 -10.95
N ASP A 58 -3.61 6.59 -11.54
CA ASP A 58 -2.20 6.87 -11.25
C ASP A 58 -2.01 7.30 -9.80
N ALA A 59 -2.87 8.18 -9.29
CA ALA A 59 -2.85 8.58 -7.88
C ALA A 59 -3.05 7.37 -6.94
N ALA A 60 -3.98 6.47 -7.27
CA ALA A 60 -4.19 5.24 -6.51
C ALA A 60 -2.97 4.30 -6.56
N ALA A 61 -2.34 4.16 -7.73
CA ALA A 61 -1.15 3.34 -7.89
C ALA A 61 0.04 3.88 -7.08
N LEU A 62 0.23 5.21 -7.03
CA LEU A 62 1.26 5.85 -6.22
C LEU A 62 0.99 5.70 -4.72
N ALA A 63 -0.28 5.86 -4.30
CA ALA A 63 -0.68 5.65 -2.92
C ALA A 63 -0.37 4.22 -2.46
N VAL A 64 -0.76 3.21 -3.25
CA VAL A 64 -0.49 1.80 -2.93
C VAL A 64 1.01 1.51 -2.87
N GLN A 65 1.82 2.07 -3.80
CA GLN A 65 3.27 1.92 -3.74
C GLN A 65 3.87 2.53 -2.45
N SER A 66 3.39 3.70 -2.04
CA SER A 66 3.80 4.34 -0.78
C SER A 66 3.42 3.49 0.44
N PHE A 67 2.22 2.93 0.48
CA PHE A 67 1.80 2.04 1.57
C PHE A 67 2.58 0.72 1.61
N LEU A 68 2.91 0.15 0.45
CA LEU A 68 3.77 -1.04 0.38
C LEU A 68 5.19 -0.74 0.82
N PHE A 69 5.69 0.46 0.55
CA PHE A 69 7.00 0.90 1.04
C PHE A 69 7.00 1.04 2.56
N ASP A 70 5.98 1.70 3.15
CA ASP A 70 5.77 1.79 4.61
C ASP A 70 5.70 0.39 5.25
N ALA A 71 4.91 -0.52 4.66
CA ALA A 71 4.79 -1.89 5.13
C ALA A 71 6.10 -2.70 4.99
N THR A 72 6.96 -2.36 4.02
CA THR A 72 8.29 -2.97 3.88
C THR A 72 9.22 -2.47 4.98
N GLN A 73 9.20 -1.16 5.26
CA GLN A 73 9.96 -0.56 6.36
C GLN A 73 9.52 -1.10 7.73
N ALA A 74 8.23 -1.35 7.91
CA ALA A 74 7.67 -1.97 9.10
C ALA A 74 7.92 -3.49 9.20
N GLY A 75 8.61 -4.10 8.23
CA GLY A 75 8.92 -5.53 8.23
C GLY A 75 7.71 -6.46 8.00
N LEU A 76 6.55 -5.93 7.59
CA LEU A 76 5.34 -6.72 7.34
C LEU A 76 5.42 -7.47 6.00
N VAL A 77 6.04 -6.86 5.01
CA VAL A 77 6.21 -7.41 3.66
C VAL A 77 7.66 -7.31 3.19
N THR A 78 8.09 -8.27 2.39
CA THR A 78 9.37 -8.23 1.70
C THR A 78 9.15 -7.93 0.22
N ARG A 79 9.87 -6.93 -0.29
CA ARG A 79 9.90 -6.61 -1.72
C ARG A 79 10.86 -7.58 -2.40
N ARG A 80 10.39 -8.26 -3.44
CA ARG A 80 11.20 -9.10 -4.33
C ARG A 80 11.03 -8.62 -5.78
N MET A 81 11.99 -8.95 -6.64
CA MET A 81 11.87 -8.73 -8.10
C MET A 81 11.69 -10.05 -8.81
N ASN A 82 10.83 -10.08 -9.84
CA ASN A 82 10.75 -11.24 -10.72
C ASN A 82 11.80 -11.15 -11.82
N GLY A 83 11.97 -12.22 -12.60
CA GLY A 83 12.93 -12.25 -13.73
C GLY A 83 12.68 -11.17 -14.80
N TRP A 84 11.49 -10.56 -14.79
CA TRP A 84 11.08 -9.46 -15.67
C TRP A 84 11.20 -8.08 -15.00
N LYS A 85 11.92 -7.98 -13.87
CA LYS A 85 12.14 -6.77 -13.07
C LYS A 85 10.87 -6.13 -12.50
N PHE A 86 9.72 -6.79 -12.56
CA PHE A 86 8.52 -6.32 -11.87
C PHE A 86 8.64 -6.60 -10.37
N PRO A 87 8.52 -5.57 -9.51
CA PRO A 87 8.51 -5.78 -8.09
C PRO A 87 7.23 -6.51 -7.67
N TYR A 88 7.37 -7.46 -6.76
CA TYR A 88 6.26 -8.13 -6.11
C TYR A 88 6.52 -8.19 -4.60
N TRP A 89 5.45 -8.12 -3.81
CA TRP A 89 5.55 -8.11 -2.36
C TRP A 89 5.00 -9.43 -1.81
N TRP A 90 5.78 -10.05 -0.95
CA TRP A 90 5.36 -11.19 -0.14
C TRP A 90 5.24 -10.77 1.30
N ARG A 91 4.24 -11.30 2.00
CA ARG A 91 4.23 -11.23 3.45
C ARG A 91 5.49 -11.89 4.00
N VAL A 92 6.14 -11.22 4.93
CA VAL A 92 7.21 -11.86 5.71
C VAL A 92 6.53 -12.96 6.51
N LYS A 93 6.92 -14.21 6.25
CA LYS A 93 6.49 -15.34 7.07
C LYS A 93 7.02 -15.01 8.46
N ALA A 94 6.14 -14.80 9.45
CA ALA A 94 6.58 -14.65 10.83
C ALA A 94 7.55 -15.79 11.10
N ALA A 95 8.78 -15.46 11.50
CA ALA A 95 9.73 -16.50 11.91
C ALA A 95 9.03 -17.28 13.03
N SER A 96 8.73 -18.54 12.77
CA SER A 96 8.40 -19.48 13.84
C SER A 96 9.63 -19.51 14.74
N GLY A 97 9.58 -18.83 15.89
CA GLY A 97 10.68 -18.76 16.84
C GLY A 97 11.25 -17.36 17.05
N ALA A 98 10.47 -16.48 17.67
CA ALA A 98 11.02 -15.54 18.64
C ALA A 98 10.30 -15.82 19.96
N GLU A 99 10.60 -16.99 20.52
CA GLU A 99 10.53 -17.18 21.96
C GLU A 99 11.43 -16.11 22.57
N CYS A 100 10.82 -15.13 23.24
CA CYS A 100 11.53 -14.21 24.11
C CYS A 100 12.42 -15.02 25.04
N ARG A 101 13.72 -14.83 24.94
CA ARG A 101 14.69 -15.28 25.93
C ARG A 101 15.41 -14.07 26.49
#